data_AF-A0A964PI78-F1
#
_entry.id   AF-A0A964PI78-F1
#
_cell.length_a   1.000
_cell.length_b   1.000
_cell.length_c   1.000
_cell.angle_alpha   90.00
_cell.angle_beta   90.00
_cell.angle_gamma   90.00
#
_symmetry.space_group_name_H-M   'P 1'
#
loop_
_entity.id
_entity.type
_entity.pdbx_description
1 polymer ?
#
loop_
_entity_poly.entity_id
_entity_poly.type
_entity_poly.pdbx_seq_one_letter_code
_entity_poly.pdbx_strand_id
1 'polypeptide(L)'
;MSDALDRGSRGPGRRRLDSLDRVSSSRVASHLAEQAVFVSHGDFYATPVVERLGLGAEGLVRAGCACYTTEAEIDRLIAAVQSIG
;
A
#
# COMPACT_ATOMS: atom_id res chain seq x y z
N MET A 1 -32.40 0.19 7.85
CA MET A 1 -32.65 1.63 8.06
C MET A 1 -31.65 2.11 9.11
N SER A 2 -31.03 3.28 8.87
CA SER A 2 -29.76 3.80 9.41
C SER A 2 -28.53 3.19 8.72
N ASP A 3 -27.96 3.72 7.64
CA ASP A 3 -27.62 5.10 7.23
C ASP A 3 -26.37 5.69 7.92
N ALA A 4 -25.52 6.27 7.07
CA ALA A 4 -24.36 7.14 7.31
C ALA A 4 -23.10 6.54 7.99
N LEU A 5 -22.32 5.76 7.24
CA LEU A 5 -20.86 5.98 7.24
C LEU A 5 -20.57 7.01 6.16
N ASP A 6 -20.49 8.26 6.62
CA ASP A 6 -20.18 9.43 5.82
C ASP A 6 -18.93 9.19 4.98
N ARG A 7 -19.14 9.38 3.68
CA ARG A 7 -18.15 9.30 2.63
C ARG A 7 -17.27 10.53 2.81
N GLY A 8 -16.01 10.32 3.19
CA GLY A 8 -15.02 11.39 3.23
C GLY A 8 -14.88 12.06 1.86
N SER A 9 -15.67 13.10 1.63
CA SER A 9 -15.54 14.05 0.53
C SER A 9 -14.20 14.75 0.72
N ARG A 10 -13.19 14.34 -0.04
CA ARG A 10 -11.89 15.02 -0.09
C ARG A 10 -11.83 15.86 -1.36
N GLY A 11 -11.45 17.12 -1.18
CA GLY A 11 -11.52 18.16 -2.19
C GLY A 11 -10.79 17.86 -3.52
N PRO A 12 -11.08 18.66 -4.56
CA PRO A 12 -10.60 18.42 -5.91
C PRO A 12 -9.09 18.65 -5.97
N GLY A 13 -8.31 17.62 -6.34
CA GLY A 13 -6.92 17.82 -6.77
C GLY A 13 -5.86 16.83 -6.25
N ARG A 14 -6.16 15.94 -5.30
CA ARG A 14 -5.21 14.87 -4.93
C ARG A 14 -5.59 13.60 -5.69
N ARG A 15 -4.83 13.26 -6.74
CA ARG A 15 -4.85 11.91 -7.30
C ARG A 15 -4.61 10.95 -6.13
N ARG A 16 -5.57 10.06 -5.88
CA ARG A 16 -5.37 8.90 -5.02
C ARG A 16 -4.16 8.18 -5.63
N LEU A 17 -3.12 7.88 -4.85
CA LEU A 17 -2.33 6.71 -5.20
C LEU A 17 -3.31 5.59 -4.94
N ASP A 18 -3.89 5.08 -6.02
CA ASP A 18 -4.99 4.14 -5.99
C ASP A 18 -4.54 2.98 -5.11
N SER A 19 -5.22 2.79 -3.97
CA SER A 19 -5.10 1.55 -3.23
C SER A 19 -5.31 0.43 -4.26
N LEU A 20 -4.42 -0.57 -4.24
CA LEU A 20 -4.53 -1.77 -5.07
C LEU A 20 -5.73 -2.56 -4.57
N ASP A 21 -6.91 -2.02 -4.82
CA ASP A 21 -8.18 -2.48 -4.27
C ASP A 21 -8.35 -3.92 -4.78
N ARG A 22 -8.29 -4.89 -3.86
CA ARG A 22 -8.38 -6.37 -4.07
C ARG A 22 -7.07 -7.15 -4.23
N VAL A 23 -5.90 -6.56 -4.07
CA VAL A 23 -4.62 -7.31 -4.03
C VAL A 23 -4.13 -7.42 -2.59
N SER A 24 -3.90 -8.65 -2.10
CA SER A 24 -3.34 -8.83 -0.75
C SER A 24 -1.93 -8.24 -0.67
N SER A 25 -1.57 -7.68 0.49
CA SER A 25 -0.23 -7.13 0.72
C SER A 25 0.88 -8.16 0.50
N SER A 26 0.61 -9.45 0.77
CA SER A 26 1.52 -10.56 0.48
C SER A 26 1.78 -10.75 -1.00
N ARG A 27 0.73 -10.66 -1.84
CA ARG A 27 0.87 -10.81 -3.29
C ARG A 27 1.62 -9.63 -3.91
N VAL A 28 1.36 -8.42 -3.41
CA VAL A 28 2.14 -7.23 -3.79
C VAL A 28 3.61 -7.42 -3.42
N ALA A 29 3.90 -7.84 -2.19
CA ALA A 29 5.29 -8.05 -1.75
C ALA A 29 6.02 -9.10 -2.59
N SER A 30 5.36 -10.21 -2.94
CA SER A 30 5.92 -11.23 -3.83
C SER A 30 6.21 -10.68 -5.23
N HIS A 31 5.27 -9.94 -5.83
CA HIS A 31 5.45 -9.31 -7.13
C HIS A 31 6.63 -8.33 -7.15
N LEU A 32 6.77 -7.50 -6.11
CA LEU A 32 7.89 -6.57 -5.99
C LEU A 32 9.23 -7.32 -5.81
N ALA A 33 9.25 -8.43 -5.08
CA ALA A 33 10.45 -9.23 -4.89
C ALA A 33 10.98 -9.84 -6.21
N GLU A 34 10.09 -10.24 -7.13
CA GLU A 34 10.47 -10.70 -8.48
C GLU A 34 11.21 -9.62 -9.29
N GLN A 35 11.00 -8.35 -8.97
CA GLN A 35 11.67 -7.19 -9.57
C GLN A 35 12.86 -6.68 -8.73
N ALA A 36 13.35 -7.49 -7.78
CA ALA A 36 14.41 -7.14 -6.83
C ALA A 36 14.07 -5.91 -5.95
N VAL A 37 12.79 -5.70 -5.65
CA VAL A 37 12.30 -4.67 -4.72
C VAL A 37 11.77 -5.35 -3.46
N PHE A 38 12.54 -5.29 -2.37
CA PHE A 38 12.20 -5.98 -1.12
C PHE A 38 11.41 -5.05 -0.18
N VAL A 39 10.21 -5.49 0.20
CA VAL A 39 9.31 -4.75 1.09
C VAL A 39 8.80 -5.65 2.21
N SER A 40 8.25 -5.04 3.27
CA SER A 40 7.51 -5.76 4.30
C SER A 40 6.01 -5.71 4.03
N HIS A 41 5.28 -6.71 4.52
CA HIS A 41 3.82 -6.78 4.44
C HIS A 41 3.20 -7.26 5.75
N GLY A 42 1.96 -6.88 6.02
CA GLY A 42 1.20 -7.27 7.22
C GLY A 42 0.60 -6.07 7.96
N ASP A 43 0.39 -6.22 9.27
CA ASP A 43 -0.24 -5.19 10.12
C ASP A 43 0.75 -4.35 10.93
N PHE A 44 2.03 -4.73 10.93
CA PHE A 44 3.12 -4.05 11.64
C PHE A 44 2.86 -3.84 13.14
N TYR A 45 2.23 -4.82 13.81
CA TYR A 45 1.81 -4.72 15.21
C TYR A 45 0.79 -3.58 15.46
N ALA A 46 0.13 -3.11 14.41
CA ALA A 46 -0.89 -2.06 14.44
C ALA A 46 -2.28 -2.60 14.04
N THR A 47 -2.60 -3.84 14.43
CA THR A 47 -3.86 -4.54 14.11
C THR A 47 -5.10 -3.65 14.27
N PRO A 48 -5.31 -2.93 15.41
CA PRO A 48 -6.53 -2.12 15.58
C PRO A 48 -6.64 -0.93 14.62
N VAL A 49 -5.52 -0.46 14.07
CA VAL A 49 -5.49 0.62 13.06
C VAL A 49 -5.83 0.03 11.70
N VAL A 50 -5.22 -1.10 11.35
CA VAL A 50 -5.46 -1.78 10.07
C VAL A 50 -6.91 -2.27 9.96
N GLU A 51 -7.49 -2.76 11.05
CA GLU A 51 -8.92 -3.10 11.14
C GLU A 51 -9.82 -1.88 10.92
N ARG A 52 -9.52 -0.74 11.55
CA ARG A 52 -10.28 0.52 11.36
C ARG A 52 -10.19 1.08 9.94
N LEU A 53 -9.11 0.76 9.22
CA LEU A 53 -8.94 1.08 7.80
C LEU A 53 -9.68 0.09 6.88
N GLY A 54 -10.28 -0.97 7.43
CA GLY A 54 -10.96 -2.00 6.65
C GLY A 54 -10.03 -2.93 5.87
N LEU A 55 -8.76 -3.03 6.29
CA LEU A 55 -7.71 -3.79 5.61
C LEU A 55 -7.17 -4.96 6.46
N GLY A 56 -7.93 -5.41 7.45
CA GLY A 56 -7.47 -6.42 8.42
C GLY A 56 -7.07 -7.75 7.77
N ALA A 57 -7.77 -8.18 6.73
CA ALA A 57 -7.47 -9.43 6.02
C ALA A 57 -6.38 -9.25 4.94
N GLU A 58 -6.32 -8.07 4.34
CA GLU A 58 -5.43 -7.75 3.22
C GLU A 58 -4.05 -7.29 3.67
N GLY A 59 -3.97 -6.62 4.81
CA GLY A 59 -2.77 -5.99 5.35
C GLY A 59 -2.28 -4.79 4.54
N LEU A 60 -1.11 -4.30 4.91
CA LEU A 60 -0.44 -3.16 4.28
C LEU A 60 0.92 -3.56 3.71
N VAL A 61 1.39 -2.84 2.71
CA VAL A 61 2.76 -2.93 2.19
C VAL A 61 3.55 -1.73 2.68
N ARG A 62 4.79 -1.95 3.11
CA ARG A 62 5.69 -0.90 3.57
C ARG A 62 7.06 -1.05 2.92
N ALA A 63 7.44 -0.04 2.13
CA ALA A 63 8.80 0.17 1.66
C ALA A 63 9.53 1.09 2.63
N GLY A 64 10.66 0.64 3.18
CA GLY A 64 11.52 1.44 4.06
C GLY A 64 12.66 2.06 3.26
N CYS A 65 12.90 3.35 3.46
CA CYS A 65 14.07 4.04 2.90
C CYS A 65 15.07 4.34 4.03
N ALA A 66 16.36 4.30 3.72
CA ALA A 66 17.45 4.63 4.64
C ALA A 66 18.42 5.63 3.99
N CYS A 67 19.47 6.03 4.72
CA CYS A 67 20.47 6.97 4.22
C CYS A 67 21.26 6.47 2.99
N TYR A 68 21.16 5.18 2.68
CA TYR A 68 21.78 4.54 1.52
C TYR A 68 20.78 4.20 0.41
N THR A 69 19.49 4.55 0.56
CA THR A 69 18.52 4.38 -0.51
C THR A 69 18.75 5.44 -1.58
N THR A 70 18.85 5.00 -2.83
CA THR A 70 19.15 5.83 -4.00
C THR A 70 17.89 6.21 -4.78
N GLU A 71 17.94 7.29 -5.55
CA GLU A 71 16.83 7.68 -6.45
C GLU A 71 16.47 6.55 -7.43
N ALA A 72 17.48 5.85 -7.97
CA ALA A 72 17.27 4.72 -8.87
C ALA A 72 16.53 3.54 -8.22
N GLU A 73 16.67 3.33 -6.90
CA GLU A 73 15.88 2.34 -6.16
C GLU A 73 14.43 2.78 -5.97
N ILE A 74 14.20 4.08 -5.73
CA ILE A 74 12.86 4.66 -5.67
C ILE A 74 12.15 4.54 -7.02
N ASP A 75 12.85 4.82 -8.12
CA ASP A 75 12.30 4.68 -9.47
C ASP A 75 11.90 3.24 -9.76
N ARG A 76 12.73 2.26 -9.38
CA ARG A 76 12.37 0.83 -9.50
C ARG A 76 11.15 0.47 -8.66
N LEU A 77 11.06 0.96 -7.42
CA LEU A 77 9.88 0.74 -6.57
C LEU A 77 8.61 1.30 -7.22
N ILE A 78 8.65 2.53 -7.73
CA ILE A 78 7.50 3.19 -8.37
C ILE A 78 7.08 2.42 -9.62
N ALA A 79 8.03 2.09 -10.50
CA ALA A 79 7.77 1.33 -11.72
C ALA A 79 7.17 -0.06 -11.41
N ALA A 80 7.72 -0.75 -10.40
CA ALA A 80 7.22 -2.06 -9.99
C ALA A 80 5.80 -1.97 -9.40
N VAL A 81 5.49 -0.95 -8.59
CA VAL A 81 4.12 -0.73 -8.09
C VAL A 81 3.14 -0.42 -9.25
N GLN A 82 3.55 0.41 -10.21
CA GLN A 82 2.72 0.73 -11.39
C GLN A 82 2.46 -0.47 -12.30
N SER A 83 3.34 -1.48 -12.26
CA SER A 83 3.13 -2.73 -12.99
C SER A 83 2.10 -3.66 -12.35
N ILE A 84 1.64 -3.33 -11.13
CA ILE A 84 0.57 -4.06 -10.45
C ILE A 84 -0.76 -3.43 -10.87
N GLY A 85 -1.59 -4.22 -11.56
CA GLY A 85 -2.89 -3.81 -12.10
C GLY A 85 -3.95 -3.54 -11.04
#